data_AF-A0A846BD99-F1
#
_entry.id   AF-A0A846BD99-F1
#
_cell.length_a   1.000
_cell.length_b   1.000
_cell.length_c   1.000
_cell.angle_alpha   90.00
_cell.angle_beta   90.00
_cell.angle_gamma   90.00
#
_symmetry.space_group_name_H-M   'P 1'
#
loop_
_entity.id
_entity.type
_entity.pdbx_description
1 polymer ?
#
loop_
_entity_poly.entity_id
_entity_poly.type
_entity_poly.pdbx_seq_one_letter_code
_entity_poly.pdbx_strand_id
1 'polypeptide(L)' 'MPTAAQLESLYRVSYQLTYLMFQPIHLICVDDRSRNVYILAGYDEELEFQILPNGDFADEPS' A
#
# COMPACT_ATOMS: atom_id res chain seq x y z
N MET A 1 -13.58 0.64 -4.37
CA MET A 1 -13.60 0.21 -2.95
C MET A 1 -12.66 -0.97 -2.79
N PRO A 2 -11.78 -0.96 -1.77
CA PRO A 2 -10.87 -2.07 -1.50
C PRO A 2 -11.62 -3.29 -0.97
N THR A 3 -11.05 -4.48 -1.17
CA THR A 3 -11.53 -5.72 -0.58
C THR A 3 -11.15 -5.82 0.90
N ALA A 4 -11.76 -6.74 1.65
CA ALA A 4 -11.39 -6.99 3.04
C ALA A 4 -9.91 -7.44 3.17
N ALA A 5 -9.43 -8.27 2.24
CA ALA A 5 -8.05 -8.71 2.20
C ALA A 5 -7.09 -7.54 1.96
N GLN A 6 -7.43 -6.62 1.05
CA GLN A 6 -6.66 -5.39 0.83
C GLN A 6 -6.63 -4.50 2.07
N LEU A 7 -7.75 -4.35 2.80
CA LEU A 7 -7.80 -3.55 4.02
C LEU A 7 -6.93 -4.14 5.13
N GLU A 8 -6.88 -5.47 5.26
CA GLU A 8 -6.01 -6.13 6.24
C GLU A 8 -4.53 -5.86 5.93
N SER A 9 -4.11 -6.07 4.68
CA SER A 9 -2.74 -5.80 4.25
C SER A 9 -2.39 -4.32 4.36
N LEU A 10 -3.31 -3.42 3.99
CA LEU A 10 -3.16 -1.97 4.11
C LEU A 10 -2.93 -1.56 5.57
N TYR A 11 -3.69 -2.12 6.52
CA TYR A 11 -3.49 -1.84 7.94
C TYR A 11 -2.09 -2.29 8.41
N ARG A 12 -1.68 -3.51 8.04
CA ARG A 12 -0.37 -4.06 8.41
C ARG A 12 0.78 -3.17 7.92
N VAL A 13 0.79 -2.81 6.64
CA VAL A 13 1.86 -1.97 6.07
C VAL A 13 1.81 -0.53 6.59
N SER A 14 0.61 0.05 6.73
CA SER A 14 0.47 1.42 7.26
C SER A 14 0.96 1.51 8.71
N TYR A 15 0.68 0.49 9.52
CA TYR A 15 1.21 0.37 10.88
C TYR A 15 2.74 0.26 10.87
N GLN A 16 3.31 -0.59 10.01
CA GLN A 16 4.77 -0.70 9.90
C GLN A 16 5.41 0.63 9.52
N LEU A 17 4.90 1.29 8.47
CA LEU A 17 5.41 2.57 7.98
C LEU A 17 5.34 3.65 9.07
N THR A 18 4.17 3.85 9.68
CA THR A 18 3.94 4.99 10.57
C THR A 18 4.45 4.75 11.99
N TYR A 19 4.23 3.57 12.55
CA TYR A 19 4.50 3.30 13.97
C TYR A 19 5.87 2.69 14.22
N LEU A 20 6.36 1.83 13.31
CA LEU A 20 7.66 1.18 13.50
C LEU A 20 8.79 1.93 12.78
N MET A 21 8.52 2.46 11.59
CA MET A 21 9.54 3.05 10.72
C MET A 21 9.52 4.58 10.69
N PHE A 22 8.48 5.21 11.25
CA PHE A 22 8.26 6.65 11.25
C PHE A 22 8.36 7.28 9.85
N GLN A 23 7.84 6.57 8.84
CA GLN A 23 7.76 7.03 7.46
C GLN A 23 6.40 7.68 7.21
N PRO A 24 6.34 8.85 6.56
CA PRO A 24 5.08 9.47 6.18
C PRO A 24 4.38 8.67 5.07
N ILE A 25 3.05 8.71 5.06
CA ILE A 25 2.23 8.19 3.97
C ILE A 25 1.60 9.39 3.26
N HIS A 26 1.88 9.52 1.96
CA HIS A 26 1.44 10.65 1.14
C HIS A 26 0.14 10.34 0.39
N LEU A 27 0.00 9.10 -0.08
CA LEU A 27 -1.15 8.68 -0.88
C LEU A 27 -1.57 7.25 -0.51
N ILE A 28 -2.88 7.05 -0.40
CA ILE A 28 -3.53 5.74 -0.47
C ILE A 28 -4.69 5.88 -1.45
N CYS A 29 -4.69 5.09 -2.53
CA CYS A 29 -5.78 5.11 -3.50
C CYS A 29 -6.13 3.71 -4.02
N VAL A 30 -7.37 3.52 -4.45
CA VAL A 30 -7.79 2.34 -5.22
C VAL A 30 -7.79 2.75 -6.69
N ASP A 31 -7.04 2.05 -7.53
CA ASP A 31 -7.10 2.25 -8.97
C ASP A 31 -8.39 1.61 -9.53
N ASP A 32 -9.16 2.38 -10.29
CA ASP A 32 -10.45 1.92 -10.80
C ASP A 32 -10.32 0.89 -11.94
N ARG A 33 -9.16 0.83 -12.61
CA ARG A 33 -8.92 -0.16 -13.70
C ARG A 33 -8.47 -1.51 -13.17
N SER A 34 -7.40 -1.54 -12.39
CA SER A 34 -6.80 -2.76 -11.84
C SER A 34 -7.46 -3.24 -10.55
N ARG A 35 -8.15 -2.33 -9.83
CA ARG A 35 -8.68 -2.55 -8.47
C ARG A 35 -7.60 -2.78 -7.41
N ASN A 36 -6.35 -2.47 -7.72
CA ASN A 36 -5.24 -2.54 -6.77
C ASN A 36 -5.27 -1.32 -5.83
N VAL A 37 -4.81 -1.51 -4.61
CA VAL A 37 -4.54 -0.41 -3.67
C VAL A 37 -3.10 0.02 -3.84
N TYR A 38 -2.87 1.30 -4.09
CA TYR A 38 -1.54 1.89 -4.17
C TYR A 38 -1.26 2.69 -2.91
N ILE A 39 -0.01 2.61 -2.45
CA ILE A 39 0.50 3.37 -1.31
C ILE A 39 1.79 4.06 -1.73
N LEU A 40 1.84 5.37 -1.56
CA LEU A 40 3.07 6.16 -1.70
C LEU A 40 3.47 6.67 -0.32
N ALA A 41 4.71 6.37 0.08
CA ALA A 41 5.25 6.66 1.39
C ALA A 41 6.75 6.96 1.32
N GLY A 42 7.34 7.31 2.46
CA GLY A 42 8.76 7.69 2.55
C GLY A 42 8.97 9.19 2.53
N TYR A 43 10.11 9.66 3.03
CA TYR A 43 10.35 11.12 3.15
C TYR A 43 10.44 11.81 1.79
N ASP A 44 10.95 11.10 0.79
CA ASP A 44 11.16 11.56 -0.59
C ASP A 44 10.28 10.76 -1.58
N GLU A 45 9.15 10.20 -1.10
CA GLU A 45 8.22 9.38 -1.90
C GLU A 45 8.87 8.12 -2.51
N GLU A 46 9.91 7.61 -1.86
CA GLU A 46 10.76 6.51 -2.33
C GLU A 46 10.16 5.10 -2.10
N LEU A 47 9.08 4.99 -1.33
CA LEU A 47 8.42 3.73 -1.03
C LEU A 47 7.08 3.63 -1.76
N GLU A 48 7.01 2.70 -2.71
CA GLU A 48 5.81 2.39 -3.47
C GLU A 48 5.35 0.97 -3.19
N PHE A 49 4.07 0.82 -2.84
CA PHE A 49 3.46 -0.50 -2.66
C PHE A 49 2.19 -0.61 -3.49
N GLN A 50 1.95 -1.82 -4.00
CA GLN A 50 0.72 -2.17 -4.67
C GLN A 50 0.14 -3.44 -4.03
N ILE A 51 -1.10 -3.36 -3.54
CA ILE A 51 -1.83 -4.48 -2.95
C ILE A 51 -2.88 -4.96 -3.94
N LEU A 52 -2.72 -6.19 -4.40
CA LEU A 52 -3.63 -6.88 -5.30
C LEU A 52 -4.99 -7.16 -4.62
N PRO A 53 -6.07 -7.47 -5.36
CA PRO A 53 -7.41 -7.66 -4.78
C PRO A 53 -7.50 -8.80 -3.77
N ASN A 54 -6.58 -9.77 -3.86
CA ASN A 54 -6.46 -10.90 -2.93
C ASN A 54 -5.68 -10.55 -1.64
N GLY A 55 -5.13 -9.34 -1.52
CA GLY A 55 -4.36 -8.89 -0.35
C GLY A 55 -2.85 -9.09 -0.46
N ASP A 56 -2.36 -9.73 -1.53
CA ASP A 56 -0.91 -9.88 -1.75
C ASP A 56 -0.30 -8.57 -2.26
N PHE A 57 1.00 -8.40 -2.04
CA PHE A 57 1.76 -7.32 -2.67
C PHE A 57 2.15 -7.74 -4.09
N ALA A 58 2.11 -6.81 -5.04
CA ALA A 58 2.71 -7.04 -6.34
C ALA A 58 4.23 -7.13 -6.17
N ASP A 59 4.85 -8.12 -6.81
CA ASP A 59 6.30 -8.22 -6.88
C ASP A 59 6.85 -6.99 -7.63
N GLU A 60 7.99 -6.44 -7.18
CA GLU A 60 8.68 -5.40 -7.96
C GLU A 60 9.01 -5.99 -9.35
N PRO A 61 8.69 -5.27 -10.45
CA PRO A 61 9.12 -5.69 -11.76
C PRO A 61 10.65 -5.73 -11.77
N SER A 62 11.19 -6.92 -12.08
CA SER A 62 12.63 -7.23 -12.16
C SER A 62 13.36 -6.39 -13.19
#